data_AF-A0AAV1LE64-F1
#
_entry.id   AF-A0AAV1LE64-F1
#
_cell.length_a   1.000
_cell.length_b   1.000
_cell.length_c   1.000
_cell.angle_alpha   90.00
_cell.angle_beta   90.00
_cell.angle_gamma   90.00
#
_symmetry.space_group_name_H-M   'P 1'
#
loop_
_entity.id
_entity.type
_entity.pdbx_description
1 polymer ?
#
loop_
_entity_poly.entity_id
_entity_poly.type
_entity_poly.pdbx_seq_one_letter_code
_entity_poly.pdbx_strand_id
1 'polypeptide(L)'
;MLKRFYELRNEIADFMKIKDKPLSELSDPKWICNLAFLVDLTGYLNYLNFKLQKQGQLVNDLYSHLKAFQIKLRLWESQMLSRNCYHFNTLSAYENIAYAQYVEELKLLSEQFSNRFSDFKNMEDCFSLFVTPIKYNVQNAPIHLQMELIEIQENSLLKYKFEDVELCDFYKKYLEEDNFPQLRKFARRLICAFGSI
;
A
#
# COMPACT_ATOMS: atom_id res chain seq x y z
N MET A 1 -18.75 -7.65 -0.74
CA MET A 1 -20.19 -7.31 -0.75
C MET A 1 -20.61 -6.70 -2.08
N LEU A 2 -20.04 -5.57 -2.52
CA LEU A 2 -20.39 -4.92 -3.80
C LEU A 2 -20.23 -5.81 -5.03
N LYS A 3 -19.13 -6.57 -5.13
CA LYS A 3 -18.93 -7.53 -6.23
C LYS A 3 -20.10 -8.50 -6.39
N ARG A 4 -20.56 -9.09 -5.28
CA ARG A 4 -21.70 -10.02 -5.27
C ARG A 4 -23.02 -9.34 -5.63
N PHE A 5 -23.21 -8.09 -5.18
CA PHE A 5 -24.38 -7.31 -5.59
C PHE A 5 -24.37 -7.04 -7.10
N TYR A 6 -23.21 -6.66 -7.65
CA TYR A 6 -23.06 -6.43 -9.09
C TYR A 6 -23.30 -7.70 -9.92
N GLU A 7 -22.77 -8.84 -9.48
CA GLU A 7 -22.98 -10.14 -10.14
C GLU A 7 -24.45 -10.56 -10.16
N LEU A 8 -25.21 -10.27 -9.09
CA LEU A 8 -26.63 -10.64 -8.93
C LEU A 8 -27.61 -9.52 -9.29
N ARG A 9 -27.15 -8.46 -9.96
CA ARG A 9 -27.96 -7.24 -10.14
C ARG A 9 -29.25 -7.49 -10.93
N ASN A 10 -29.25 -8.42 -11.88
CA ASN A 10 -30.44 -8.72 -12.68
C ASN A 10 -31.49 -9.45 -11.84
N GLU A 11 -31.06 -10.44 -11.06
CA GLU A 11 -31.91 -11.20 -10.13
C GLU A 11 -32.47 -10.30 -9.04
N ILE A 12 -31.66 -9.38 -8.52
CA ILE A 12 -32.11 -8.36 -7.56
C ILE A 12 -33.16 -7.45 -8.21
N ALA A 13 -32.95 -6.98 -9.44
CA ALA A 13 -33.91 -6.14 -10.14
C ALA A 13 -35.26 -6.87 -10.32
N ASP A 14 -35.23 -8.13 -10.73
CA ASP A 14 -36.45 -8.93 -10.94
C ASP A 14 -37.18 -9.24 -9.63
N PHE A 15 -36.45 -9.59 -8.57
CA PHE A 15 -37.03 -9.76 -7.25
C PHE A 15 -37.73 -8.48 -6.75
N MET A 16 -37.09 -7.33 -6.97
CA MET A 16 -37.63 -6.03 -6.54
C MET A 16 -38.88 -5.62 -7.34
N LYS A 17 -38.96 -5.97 -8.62
CA LYS A 17 -40.19 -5.82 -9.42
C LYS A 17 -41.33 -6.69 -8.88
N ILE A 18 -41.07 -7.94 -8.53
CA ILE A 18 -42.08 -8.84 -7.93
C ILE A 18 -42.61 -8.29 -6.60
N LYS A 19 -41.77 -7.56 -5.85
CA LYS A 19 -42.14 -6.89 -4.60
C LYS A 19 -42.82 -5.53 -4.79
N ASP A 20 -43.17 -5.15 -6.02
CA ASP A 20 -43.76 -3.85 -6.37
C ASP A 20 -42.88 -2.67 -5.92
N LYS A 21 -41.56 -2.85 -5.97
CA LYS A 21 -40.54 -1.86 -5.59
C LYS A 21 -39.41 -1.79 -6.61
N PRO A 22 -39.68 -1.44 -7.88
CA PRO A 22 -38.66 -1.45 -8.92
C PRO A 22 -37.48 -0.52 -8.58
N LEU A 23 -36.26 -1.00 -8.83
CA LEU A 23 -35.02 -0.21 -8.71
C LEU A 23 -34.67 0.36 -10.08
N SER A 24 -35.02 1.63 -10.31
CA SER A 24 -34.73 2.33 -11.58
C SER A 24 -33.24 2.38 -11.91
N GLU A 25 -32.39 2.43 -10.88
CA GLU A 25 -30.94 2.51 -10.95
C GLU A 25 -30.32 1.32 -11.67
N LEU A 26 -30.91 0.12 -11.53
CA LEU A 26 -30.45 -1.09 -12.20
C LEU A 26 -30.81 -1.12 -13.70
N SER A 27 -31.57 -0.13 -14.18
CA SER A 27 -31.84 0.10 -15.60
C SER A 27 -31.06 1.31 -16.16
N ASP A 28 -30.37 2.09 -15.31
CA ASP A 28 -29.59 3.26 -15.73
C ASP A 28 -28.15 2.85 -16.09
N PRO A 29 -27.74 2.96 -17.38
CA PRO A 29 -26.39 2.60 -17.81
C PRO A 29 -25.30 3.38 -17.07
N LYS A 30 -25.54 4.66 -16.74
CA LYS A 30 -24.57 5.49 -16.01
C LYS A 30 -24.39 4.98 -14.59
N TRP A 31 -25.49 4.64 -13.92
CA TRP A 31 -25.45 4.10 -12.56
C TRP A 31 -24.72 2.75 -12.52
N ILE A 32 -24.98 1.86 -13.48
CA ILE A 32 -24.31 0.56 -13.56
C ILE A 32 -22.80 0.73 -13.81
N CYS A 33 -22.41 1.69 -14.66
CA CYS A 33 -21.01 2.03 -14.91
C CYS A 33 -20.31 2.53 -13.62
N ASN A 34 -20.97 3.39 -12.85
CA ASN A 34 -20.47 3.82 -11.54
C ASN A 34 -20.33 2.65 -10.56
N LEU A 35 -21.31 1.75 -10.52
CA LEU A 35 -21.23 0.55 -9.70
C LEU A 35 -20.04 -0.34 -10.11
N ALA A 36 -19.82 -0.53 -11.42
CA ALA A 36 -18.70 -1.30 -11.94
C ALA A 36 -17.35 -0.72 -11.51
N PHE A 37 -17.16 0.59 -11.63
CA PHE A 37 -15.99 1.30 -11.13
C PHE A 37 -15.77 1.07 -9.62
N LEU A 38 -16.84 1.20 -8.82
CA LEU A 38 -16.77 0.99 -7.38
C LEU A 38 -16.46 -0.46 -7.01
N VAL A 39 -16.95 -1.45 -7.75
CA VAL A 39 -16.62 -2.87 -7.54
C VAL A 39 -15.12 -3.10 -7.68
N ASP A 40 -14.51 -2.57 -8.75
CA ASP A 40 -13.07 -2.72 -8.99
C ASP A 40 -12.26 -1.97 -7.93
N LEU A 41 -12.58 -0.69 -7.68
CA LEU A 41 -11.86 0.15 -6.73
C LEU A 41 -11.92 -0.40 -5.30
N THR A 42 -13.11 -0.80 -4.84
CA THR A 42 -13.27 -1.40 -3.51
C THR A 42 -12.64 -2.79 -3.44
N GLY A 43 -12.56 -3.53 -4.55
CA GLY A 43 -11.75 -4.74 -4.66
C GLY A 43 -10.28 -4.49 -4.32
N TYR A 44 -9.69 -3.44 -4.90
CA TYR A 44 -8.31 -3.05 -4.62
C TYR A 44 -8.09 -2.56 -3.19
N LEU A 45 -9.03 -1.78 -2.64
CA LEU A 45 -8.98 -1.33 -1.24
C LEU A 45 -9.05 -2.51 -0.28
N ASN A 46 -9.90 -3.49 -0.54
CA ASN A 46 -9.99 -4.70 0.27
C ASN A 46 -8.71 -5.54 0.20
N TYR A 47 -8.10 -5.65 -0.99
CA TYR A 47 -6.82 -6.33 -1.15
C TYR A 47 -5.69 -5.64 -0.37
N LEU A 48 -5.62 -4.30 -0.44
CA LEU A 48 -4.68 -3.53 0.38
C LEU A 48 -4.95 -3.77 1.88
N ASN A 49 -6.20 -3.67 2.32
CA ASN A 49 -6.55 -3.89 3.72
C ASN A 49 -6.14 -5.29 4.21
N PHE A 50 -6.35 -6.32 3.39
CA PHE A 50 -5.86 -7.67 3.69
C PHE A 50 -4.33 -7.73 3.84
N LYS A 51 -3.59 -7.01 2.97
CA LYS A 51 -2.13 -6.91 3.06
C LYS A 51 -1.63 -6.12 4.26
N LEU A 52 -2.43 -5.20 4.82
CA LEU A 52 -2.06 -4.43 6.01
C LEU A 52 -2.42 -5.15 7.32
N GLN A 53 -3.36 -6.10 7.28
CA GLN A 53 -3.80 -6.87 8.44
C GLN A 53 -3.05 -8.20 8.61
N LYS A 54 -2.07 -8.50 7.73
CA LYS A 54 -1.33 -9.76 7.82
C LYS A 54 -0.38 -9.70 9.02
N GLN A 55 -0.37 -10.77 9.81
CA GLN A 55 0.51 -10.88 10.96
C GLN A 55 1.99 -11.03 10.55
N GLY A 56 2.88 -10.60 11.44
CA GLY A 56 4.34 -10.73 11.27
C GLY A 56 4.96 -9.71 10.32
N GLN A 57 4.27 -8.61 10.01
CA GLN A 57 4.79 -7.54 9.17
C GLN A 57 5.48 -6.48 10.00
N LEU A 58 6.60 -5.95 9.49
CA LEU A 58 7.26 -4.79 10.05
C LEU A 58 6.64 -3.51 9.50
N VAL A 59 6.87 -2.40 10.20
CA VAL A 59 6.36 -1.07 9.79
C VAL A 59 6.79 -0.67 8.37
N ASN A 60 8.00 -1.04 7.95
CA ASN A 60 8.49 -0.80 6.59
C ASN A 60 7.75 -1.65 5.54
N ASP A 61 7.28 -2.85 5.90
CA ASP A 61 6.50 -3.70 5.00
C ASP A 61 5.12 -3.08 4.77
N LEU A 62 4.49 -2.62 5.85
CA LEU A 62 3.22 -1.89 5.79
C LEU A 62 3.36 -0.62 4.92
N TYR A 63 4.43 0.15 5.12
CA TYR A 63 4.71 1.32 4.30
C TYR A 63 4.91 0.96 2.82
N SER A 64 5.61 -0.15 2.53
CA SER A 64 5.82 -0.60 1.15
C SER A 64 4.50 -0.90 0.44
N HIS A 65 3.53 -1.49 1.14
CA HIS A 65 2.19 -1.77 0.60
C HIS A 65 1.41 -0.49 0.33
N LEU A 66 1.46 0.47 1.26
CA LEU A 66 0.84 1.78 1.09
C LEU A 66 1.45 2.55 -0.10
N LYS A 67 2.78 2.61 -0.17
CA LYS A 67 3.51 3.29 -1.25
C LYS A 67 3.19 2.67 -2.61
N ALA A 68 3.18 1.34 -2.70
CA ALA A 68 2.81 0.64 -3.93
C ALA A 68 1.36 0.95 -4.35
N PHE A 69 0.43 1.04 -3.40
CA PHE A 69 -0.95 1.41 -3.69
C PHE A 69 -1.09 2.85 -4.19
N GLN A 70 -0.40 3.81 -3.57
CA GLN A 70 -0.38 5.20 -4.04
C GLN A 70 0.19 5.33 -5.46
N ILE A 71 1.23 4.57 -5.80
CA ILE A 71 1.77 4.54 -7.17
C ILE A 71 0.73 3.97 -8.14
N LYS A 72 0.00 2.91 -7.75
CA LYS A 72 -1.09 2.36 -8.56
C LYS A 72 -2.22 3.37 -8.79
N LEU A 73 -2.63 4.12 -7.76
CA LEU A 73 -3.64 5.17 -7.91
C LEU A 73 -3.23 6.20 -8.97
N ARG A 74 -1.98 6.69 -8.92
CA ARG A 74 -1.44 7.63 -9.93
C ARG A 74 -1.38 7.03 -11.33
N LEU A 75 -1.00 5.75 -11.43
CA LEU A 75 -1.01 5.04 -12.71
C LEU A 75 -2.43 4.94 -13.27
N TRP A 76 -3.40 4.53 -12.46
CA TRP A 76 -4.80 4.42 -12.85
C TRP A 76 -5.40 5.77 -13.24
N GLU A 77 -5.06 6.84 -12.52
CA GLU A 77 -5.43 8.21 -12.87
C GLU A 77 -4.94 8.56 -14.30
N SER A 78 -3.65 8.33 -14.58
CA SER A 78 -3.06 8.57 -15.90
C SER A 78 -3.68 7.70 -17.00
N GLN A 79 -3.96 6.43 -16.70
CA GLN A 79 -4.63 5.52 -17.63
C GLN A 79 -6.07 5.97 -17.92
N MET A 80 -6.84 6.35 -16.91
CA MET A 80 -8.20 6.85 -17.09
C MET A 80 -8.22 8.15 -17.90
N LEU A 81 -7.24 9.05 -17.71
CA LEU A 81 -7.06 10.24 -18.57
C LEU A 81 -6.86 9.86 -20.03
N SER A 82 -6.11 8.78 -20.31
CA SER A 82 -5.91 8.23 -21.66
C SER A 82 -7.07 7.34 -22.15
N ARG A 83 -8.21 7.33 -21.45
CA ARG A 83 -9.37 6.46 -21.73
C ARG A 83 -9.03 4.97 -21.73
N ASN A 84 -8.11 4.58 -20.84
CA ASN A 84 -7.70 3.20 -20.65
C ASN A 84 -8.15 2.73 -19.26
N CYS A 85 -9.10 1.81 -19.23
CA CYS A 85 -9.59 1.17 -18.00
C CYS A 85 -9.14 -0.29 -17.85
N TYR A 86 -8.04 -0.72 -18.49
CA TYR A 86 -7.61 -2.12 -18.56
C TYR A 86 -7.54 -2.83 -17.19
N HIS A 87 -7.17 -2.14 -16.12
CA HIS A 87 -7.13 -2.74 -14.79
C HIS A 87 -8.52 -2.82 -14.11
N PHE A 88 -9.48 -2.03 -14.56
CA PHE A 88 -10.85 -2.02 -14.03
C PHE A 88 -11.71 -3.01 -14.83
N ASN A 89 -11.51 -4.30 -14.57
CA ASN A 89 -12.13 -5.41 -15.31
C ASN A 89 -13.66 -5.34 -15.36
N THR A 90 -14.29 -4.88 -14.29
CA THR A 90 -15.75 -4.75 -14.22
C THR A 90 -16.20 -3.56 -15.06
N LEU A 91 -15.48 -2.45 -14.97
CA LEU A 91 -15.75 -1.23 -15.74
C LEU A 91 -15.48 -1.40 -17.24
N SER A 92 -14.46 -2.17 -17.62
CA SER A 92 -14.06 -2.37 -19.02
C SER A 92 -15.12 -3.12 -19.85
N ALA A 93 -16.15 -3.66 -19.22
CA ALA A 93 -17.30 -4.25 -19.90
C ALA A 93 -18.24 -3.21 -20.54
N TYR A 94 -18.01 -1.91 -20.33
CA TYR A 94 -18.88 -0.83 -20.80
C TYR A 94 -18.15 0.08 -21.81
N GLU A 95 -18.87 0.59 -22.80
CA GLU A 95 -18.31 1.45 -23.85
C GLU A 95 -18.40 2.95 -23.51
N ASN A 96 -19.53 3.39 -22.95
CA ASN A 96 -19.81 4.81 -22.64
C ASN A 96 -19.35 5.19 -21.23
N ILE A 97 -18.05 5.04 -20.97
CA ILE A 97 -17.42 5.29 -19.67
C ILE A 97 -17.20 6.80 -19.45
N ALA A 98 -17.64 7.32 -18.30
CA ALA A 98 -17.43 8.70 -17.87
C ALA A 98 -16.02 8.92 -17.27
N TYR A 99 -14.97 8.70 -18.06
CA TYR A 99 -13.57 8.72 -17.61
C TYR A 99 -13.18 9.93 -16.75
N ALA A 100 -13.63 11.13 -17.11
CA ALA A 100 -13.31 12.36 -16.38
C ALA A 100 -13.75 12.30 -14.90
N GLN A 101 -14.95 11.75 -14.63
CA GLN A 101 -15.44 11.58 -13.27
C GLN A 101 -14.54 10.63 -12.48
N TYR A 102 -14.14 9.50 -13.08
CA TYR A 102 -13.31 8.51 -12.38
C TYR A 102 -11.88 8.97 -12.14
N VAL A 103 -11.34 9.83 -13.02
CA VAL A 103 -10.07 10.52 -12.78
C VAL A 103 -10.14 11.38 -11.52
N GLU A 104 -11.21 12.19 -11.37
CA GLU A 104 -11.40 13.04 -10.19
C GLU A 104 -11.50 12.21 -8.90
N GLU A 105 -12.25 11.09 -8.93
CA GLU A 105 -12.37 10.18 -7.78
C GLU A 105 -11.02 9.54 -7.39
N LEU A 106 -10.24 9.08 -8.38
CA LEU A 106 -8.91 8.51 -8.13
C LEU A 106 -7.93 9.56 -7.58
N LYS A 107 -8.00 10.78 -8.09
CA LYS A 107 -7.19 11.90 -7.60
C LYS A 107 -7.54 12.23 -6.15
N LEU A 108 -8.83 12.38 -5.84
CA LEU A 108 -9.30 12.62 -4.47
C LEU A 108 -8.83 11.50 -3.53
N LEU A 109 -8.98 10.24 -3.94
CA LEU A 109 -8.51 9.11 -3.15
C LEU A 109 -6.99 9.15 -2.90
N SER A 110 -6.21 9.48 -3.93
CA SER A 110 -4.75 9.63 -3.84
C SER A 110 -4.35 10.73 -2.85
N GLU A 111 -5.05 11.86 -2.84
CA GLU A 111 -4.87 12.96 -1.88
C GLU A 111 -5.22 12.51 -0.45
N GLN A 112 -6.35 11.82 -0.27
CA GLN A 112 -6.74 11.30 1.05
C GLN A 112 -5.72 10.30 1.60
N PHE A 113 -5.17 9.41 0.77
CA PHE A 113 -4.09 8.51 1.17
C PHE A 113 -2.82 9.29 1.56
N SER A 114 -2.46 10.31 0.77
CA SER A 114 -1.27 11.13 1.04
C SER A 114 -1.39 11.88 2.37
N ASN A 115 -2.57 12.42 2.67
CA ASN A 115 -2.84 13.12 3.92
C ASN A 115 -2.90 12.18 5.12
N ARG A 116 -3.58 11.04 4.98
CA ARG A 116 -3.75 10.08 6.08
C ARG A 116 -2.44 9.40 6.50
N PHE A 117 -1.52 9.19 5.55
CA PHE A 117 -0.27 8.46 5.78
C PHE A 117 0.97 9.37 5.67
N SER A 118 0.82 10.68 5.91
CA SER A 118 1.90 11.65 5.86
C SER A 118 3.06 11.30 6.79
N ASP A 119 2.76 10.76 7.97
CA ASP A 119 3.78 10.40 8.97
C ASP A 119 4.71 9.30 8.48
N PHE A 120 4.18 8.31 7.77
CA PHE A 120 4.99 7.26 7.15
C PHE A 120 5.92 7.83 6.07
N LYS A 121 5.45 8.82 5.31
CA LYS A 121 6.28 9.51 4.32
C LYS A 121 7.44 10.25 5.00
N ASN A 122 7.20 10.85 6.16
CA ASN A 122 8.25 11.51 6.94
C ASN A 122 9.27 10.50 7.53
N MET A 123 8.89 9.23 7.66
CA MET A 123 9.76 8.14 8.11
C MET A 123 10.44 7.38 6.97
N GLU A 124 10.25 7.78 5.71
CA GLU A 124 10.76 7.05 4.56
C GLU A 124 12.28 6.83 4.61
N ASP A 125 13.03 7.86 5.01
CA ASP A 125 14.49 7.75 5.17
C ASP A 125 14.88 6.79 6.29
N CYS A 126 14.10 6.76 7.38
CA CYS A 126 14.31 5.79 8.47
C CYS A 126 14.06 4.37 7.98
N PHE A 127 12.98 4.12 7.23
CA PHE A 127 12.70 2.80 6.66
C PHE A 127 13.78 2.38 5.66
N SER A 128 14.27 3.31 4.84
CA SER A 128 15.34 3.05 3.89
C SER A 128 16.65 2.67 4.60
N LEU A 129 17.04 3.42 5.63
CA LEU A 129 18.21 3.10 6.46
C LEU A 129 18.07 1.74 7.13
N PHE A 130 16.89 1.45 7.67
CA PHE A 130 16.59 0.18 8.34
C PHE A 130 16.62 -1.03 7.41
N VAL A 131 16.10 -0.90 6.19
CA VAL A 131 16.06 -2.01 5.23
C VAL A 131 17.36 -2.14 4.43
N THR A 132 18.18 -1.10 4.35
CA THR A 132 19.40 -1.10 3.53
C THR A 132 20.63 -0.49 4.22
N PRO A 133 20.93 -0.83 5.48
CA PRO A 133 22.02 -0.20 6.23
C PRO A 133 23.38 -0.32 5.53
N ILE A 134 23.64 -1.43 4.83
CA ILE A 134 24.91 -1.69 4.12
C ILE A 134 25.15 -0.74 2.94
N LYS A 135 24.09 -0.24 2.30
CA LYS A 135 24.16 0.59 1.09
C LYS A 135 23.69 2.02 1.31
N TYR A 136 23.26 2.33 2.53
CA TYR A 136 22.71 3.63 2.86
C TYR A 136 23.80 4.71 2.84
N ASN A 137 23.51 5.87 2.27
CA ASN A 137 24.47 6.98 2.29
C ASN A 137 24.64 7.51 3.71
N VAL A 138 25.83 7.30 4.30
CA VAL A 138 26.17 7.73 5.66
C VAL A 138 25.95 9.23 5.87
N GLN A 139 26.18 10.07 4.85
CA GLN A 139 25.99 11.52 4.95
C GLN A 139 24.52 11.91 5.17
N ASN A 140 23.59 11.07 4.73
CA ASN A 140 22.16 11.29 4.91
C ASN A 140 21.63 10.67 6.22
N ALA A 141 22.43 9.86 6.91
CA ALA A 141 22.02 9.21 8.15
C ALA A 141 22.01 10.20 9.33
N PRO A 142 21.14 10.00 10.34
CA PRO A 142 21.19 10.75 11.58
C PRO A 142 22.59 10.72 12.21
N ILE A 143 23.10 11.88 12.66
CA ILE A 143 24.49 12.06 13.13
C ILE A 143 24.92 10.98 14.14
N HIS A 144 24.03 10.61 15.06
CA HIS A 144 24.31 9.61 16.10
C HIS A 144 24.41 8.17 15.59
N LEU A 145 24.04 7.88 14.34
CA LEU A 145 24.15 6.55 13.72
C LEU A 145 25.36 6.44 12.77
N GLN A 146 25.94 7.56 12.35
CA GLN A 146 26.91 7.58 11.24
C GLN A 146 28.15 6.72 11.50
N MET A 147 28.73 6.80 12.71
CA MET A 147 29.95 6.06 13.04
C MET A 147 29.71 4.55 13.05
N GLU A 148 28.66 4.08 13.75
CA GLU A 148 28.28 2.66 13.76
C GLU A 148 27.90 2.16 12.36
N LEU A 149 27.28 3.01 11.54
CA LEU A 149 26.93 2.66 10.17
C LEU A 149 28.18 2.44 9.31
N ILE A 150 29.22 3.27 9.44
CA ILE A 150 30.51 3.08 8.76
C ILE A 150 31.13 1.75 9.18
N GLU A 151 31.13 1.43 10.47
CA GLU A 151 31.72 0.19 10.97
C GLU A 151 31.02 -1.06 10.41
N ILE A 152 29.68 -1.07 10.35
CA ILE A 152 28.95 -2.16 9.70
C ILE A 152 29.21 -2.19 8.19
N GLN A 153 29.28 -1.01 7.55
CA GLN A 153 29.56 -0.87 6.11
C GLN A 153 31.00 -1.21 5.74
N GLU A 154 31.93 -1.39 6.67
CA GLU A 154 33.29 -1.85 6.36
C GLU A 154 33.57 -3.27 6.89
N ASN A 155 32.66 -3.84 7.68
CA ASN A 155 32.77 -5.20 8.18
C ASN A 155 32.25 -6.24 7.17
N SER A 156 33.16 -6.98 6.54
CA SER A 156 32.81 -8.00 5.53
C SER A 156 31.90 -9.12 6.07
N LEU A 157 32.07 -9.52 7.33
CA LEU A 157 31.24 -10.54 7.95
C LEU A 157 29.81 -10.04 8.15
N LEU A 158 29.64 -8.81 8.66
CA LEU A 158 28.31 -8.21 8.84
C LEU A 158 27.59 -7.98 7.52
N LYS A 159 28.30 -7.55 6.47
CA LYS A 159 27.75 -7.46 5.11
C LYS A 159 27.19 -8.80 4.63
N TYR A 160 28.00 -9.85 4.73
CA TYR A 160 27.58 -11.18 4.33
C TYR A 160 26.36 -11.66 5.15
N LYS A 161 26.40 -11.45 6.47
CA LYS A 161 25.29 -11.83 7.35
C LYS A 161 24.01 -11.07 7.08
N PHE A 162 24.09 -9.80 6.71
CA PHE A 162 22.92 -9.01 6.31
C PHE A 162 22.17 -9.63 5.11
N GLU A 163 22.89 -10.25 4.18
CA GLU A 163 22.30 -10.90 3.00
C GLU A 163 21.81 -12.34 3.29
N ASP A 164 22.36 -12.98 4.32
CA ASP A 164 22.13 -14.38 4.69
C ASP A 164 20.93 -14.59 5.63
N VAL A 165 20.53 -13.57 6.40
CA VAL A 165 19.48 -13.71 7.44
C VAL A 165 18.34 -12.73 7.31
N GLU A 166 17.22 -13.02 7.99
CA GLU A 166 16.10 -12.08 8.09
C GLU A 166 16.49 -10.77 8.78
N LEU A 167 15.83 -9.68 8.41
CA LEU A 167 16.17 -8.32 8.87
C LEU A 167 16.19 -8.19 10.40
N CYS A 168 15.18 -8.74 11.07
CA CYS A 168 15.12 -8.72 12.54
C CYS A 168 16.26 -9.52 13.17
N ASP A 169 16.61 -10.65 12.57
CA ASP A 169 17.68 -11.52 13.04
C ASP A 169 19.05 -10.86 12.87
N PHE A 170 19.26 -10.13 11.77
CA PHE A 170 20.47 -9.32 11.58
C PHE A 170 20.69 -8.37 12.75
N TYR A 171 19.71 -7.49 13.00
CA TYR A 171 19.78 -6.49 14.06
C TYR A 171 19.85 -7.10 15.47
N LYS A 172 19.21 -8.25 15.69
CA LYS A 172 19.14 -8.89 17.02
C LYS A 172 20.37 -9.73 17.34
N LYS A 173 20.84 -10.55 16.39
CA LYS A 173 21.85 -11.59 16.61
C LYS A 173 23.27 -11.15 16.24
N TYR A 174 23.43 -10.26 15.26
CA TYR A 174 24.75 -9.94 14.70
C TYR A 174 25.25 -8.53 15.04
N LEU A 175 24.36 -7.61 15.42
CA LEU A 175 24.78 -6.35 16.01
C LEU A 175 24.91 -6.52 17.52
N GLU A 176 26.14 -6.62 18.00
CA GLU A 176 26.48 -6.66 19.43
C GLU A 176 26.18 -5.32 20.10
N GLU A 177 25.62 -5.35 21.32
CA GLU A 177 25.17 -4.13 22.00
C GLU A 177 26.29 -3.20 22.44
N ASP A 178 27.46 -3.77 22.76
CA ASP A 178 28.64 -3.01 23.16
C ASP A 178 29.27 -2.25 21.98
N ASN A 179 29.10 -2.76 20.76
CA ASN A 179 29.69 -2.20 19.53
C ASN A 179 28.69 -1.32 18.75
N PHE A 180 27.41 -1.69 18.72
CA PHE A 180 26.38 -1.03 17.91
C PHE A 180 25.13 -0.60 18.72
N PRO A 181 25.29 0.13 19.84
CA PRO A 181 24.18 0.47 20.72
C PRO A 181 23.13 1.37 20.05
N GLN A 182 23.53 2.32 19.20
CA GLN A 182 22.61 3.26 18.56
C GLN A 182 21.81 2.60 17.44
N LEU A 183 22.44 1.79 16.59
CA LEU A 183 21.76 1.07 15.53
C LEU A 183 20.84 -0.02 16.07
N ARG A 184 21.21 -0.73 17.14
CA ARG A 184 20.27 -1.63 17.84
C ARG A 184 19.07 -0.87 18.38
N LYS A 185 19.27 0.28 19.03
CA LYS A 185 18.18 1.09 19.58
C LYS A 185 17.27 1.62 18.48
N PHE A 186 17.84 2.09 17.37
CA PHE A 186 17.12 2.52 16.18
C PHE A 186 16.27 1.38 15.59
N ALA A 187 16.88 0.24 15.32
CA ALA A 187 16.21 -0.93 14.77
C ALA A 187 15.08 -1.43 15.68
N ARG A 188 15.31 -1.52 16.99
CA ARG A 188 14.28 -1.92 17.96
C ARG A 188 13.04 -1.04 17.92
N ARG A 189 13.21 0.28 17.74
CA ARG A 189 12.06 1.20 17.62
C ARG A 189 11.20 0.87 16.40
N LEU A 190 11.80 0.52 15.27
CA LEU A 190 11.08 0.19 14.04
C LEU A 190 10.51 -1.22 14.07
N ILE A 191 11.22 -2.19 14.65
CA ILE A 191 10.73 -3.56 14.83
C ILE A 191 9.51 -3.59 15.77
N CYS A 192 9.54 -2.79 16.84
CA CYS A 192 8.41 -2.69 17.77
C CYS A 192 7.34 -1.67 17.34
N ALA A 193 7.59 -0.87 16.29
CA ALA A 193 6.60 0.07 15.78
C ALA A 193 5.47 -0.74 15.12
N PHE A 194 4.26 -0.59 15.66
CA PHE A 194 3.11 -1.44 15.34
C PHE A 194 3.37 -2.91 15.68
N GLY A 195 3.73 -3.18 16.95
CA GLY A 195 3.60 -4.50 17.53
C GLY A 195 2.18 -5.01 17.31
N SER A 196 2.01 -5.86 16.30
CA SER A 196 0.80 -6.67 16.15
C SER A 196 0.83 -7.63 17.33
N ILE A 197 0.10 -7.25 18.38
CA ILE A 197 -0.27 -8.12 19.51
C ILE A 197 -0.98 -9.37 18.95
#